data_AF-A0A8H7XTD4-F1
#
_entry.id   AF-A0A8H7XTD4-F1
#
_cell.length_a   1.000
_cell.length_b   1.000
_cell.length_c   1.000
_cell.angle_alpha   90.00
_cell.angle_beta   90.00
_cell.angle_gamma   90.00
#
_symmetry.space_group_name_H-M   'P 1'
#
loop_
_entity.id
_entity.type
_entity.pdbx_description
1 polymer ?
#
loop_
_entity_poly.entity_id
_entity_poly.type
_entity_poly.pdbx_seq_one_letter_code
_entity_poly.pdbx_strand_id
1 'polypeptide(L)'
;MATLNVRQGPPIGTALVVVNKDPPPIVRLQGLERPVSSLAENVQKVMGAFYDVHKTLIARKGLHKGTIERFKEAKHLFRTECESLRQVLQSGYRHAVDFTSSCQRAPNDRHISAKRCQLSGKSVLRDLQEVNRVYDRDLQSFRTQEKDLKDQLTEKNKKGGQSRSSTLDSQQQQTPKDAHPELTVTTLFSALEDVRSSLWDILAFWENHAAFLTLIVNRQSNFPSPGDETKATVEIWIKYQAALLQASSSIAQSADAMTIDPAIVQTNGKTRRRNTYPQARADGGKLPLNDRRSYPAGADKANRSDEGLYSWWKKICRFFSHSK
;
A
#
# COMPACT_ATOMS: atom_id res chain seq x y z
N MET A 1 -23.57 -78.97 -27.43
CA MET A 1 -23.34 -77.66 -28.08
C MET A 1 -23.98 -76.59 -27.21
N ALA A 2 -23.17 -75.74 -26.58
CA ALA A 2 -23.61 -74.75 -25.60
C ALA A 2 -23.85 -73.39 -26.28
N THR A 3 -25.02 -72.80 -26.06
CA THR A 3 -25.35 -71.43 -26.47
C THR A 3 -25.04 -70.47 -25.33
N LEU A 4 -24.11 -69.54 -25.60
CA LEU A 4 -23.71 -68.47 -24.69
C LEU A 4 -24.73 -67.32 -24.74
N ASN A 5 -25.37 -67.08 -23.60
CA ASN A 5 -26.31 -65.99 -23.38
C ASN A 5 -25.52 -64.72 -23.03
N VAL A 6 -25.42 -63.78 -23.97
CA VAL A 6 -24.76 -62.48 -23.76
C VAL A 6 -25.73 -61.52 -23.08
N ARG A 7 -25.42 -61.12 -21.84
CA ARG A 7 -26.09 -60.06 -21.09
C ARG A 7 -26.01 -58.73 -21.85
N GLN A 8 -27.16 -58.15 -22.20
CA GLN A 8 -27.28 -56.75 -22.56
C GLN A 8 -27.17 -55.90 -21.29
N GLY A 9 -26.15 -55.04 -21.22
CA GLY A 9 -26.07 -53.96 -20.23
C GLY A 9 -26.99 -52.78 -20.63
N PRO A 10 -27.34 -51.90 -19.68
CA PRO A 10 -28.21 -50.77 -19.96
C PRO A 10 -27.52 -49.75 -20.90
N PRO A 11 -28.27 -49.05 -21.76
CA PRO A 11 -27.70 -48.04 -22.64
C PRO A 11 -27.14 -46.90 -21.80
N ILE A 12 -25.88 -46.56 -22.05
CA ILE A 12 -25.26 -45.31 -21.61
C ILE A 12 -26.13 -44.19 -22.19
N GLY A 13 -26.90 -43.53 -21.32
CA GLY A 13 -27.65 -42.34 -21.66
C GLY A 13 -26.67 -41.25 -22.06
N THR A 14 -26.53 -41.04 -23.37
CA THR A 14 -25.87 -39.88 -23.95
C THR A 14 -26.60 -38.65 -23.44
N ALA A 15 -25.98 -37.93 -22.49
CA ALA A 15 -26.45 -36.61 -22.11
C ALA A 15 -26.41 -35.73 -23.35
N LEU A 16 -27.60 -35.45 -23.91
CA LEU A 16 -27.82 -34.41 -24.90
C LEU A 16 -27.41 -33.10 -24.26
N VAL A 17 -26.17 -32.69 -24.50
CA VAL A 17 -25.73 -31.32 -24.27
C VAL A 17 -26.51 -30.48 -25.26
N VAL A 18 -27.61 -29.91 -24.78
CA VAL A 18 -28.30 -28.81 -25.44
C VAL A 18 -27.25 -27.70 -25.60
N VAL A 19 -26.72 -27.59 -26.81
CA VAL A 19 -25.86 -26.50 -27.22
C VAL A 19 -26.73 -25.25 -27.20
N ASN A 20 -26.74 -24.54 -26.06
CA ASN A 20 -27.21 -23.17 -26.02
C ASN A 20 -26.38 -22.39 -27.06
N LYS A 21 -27.06 -21.90 -28.10
CA LYS A 21 -26.52 -21.08 -29.19
C LYS A 21 -26.15 -19.67 -28.75
N ASP A 22 -26.18 -19.38 -27.46
CA ASP A 22 -25.69 -18.12 -26.96
C ASP A 22 -24.17 -18.19 -26.92
N PRO A 23 -23.45 -17.27 -27.61
CA PRO A 23 -22.02 -17.15 -27.40
C PRO A 23 -21.80 -17.01 -25.89
N PRO A 24 -20.86 -17.77 -25.29
CA PRO A 24 -20.60 -17.65 -23.86
C PRO A 24 -20.43 -16.16 -23.56
N PRO A 25 -21.04 -15.64 -22.48
CA PRO A 25 -20.95 -14.23 -22.16
C PRO A 25 -19.47 -13.88 -22.24
N ILE A 26 -19.11 -13.03 -23.21
CA ILE A 26 -17.77 -12.49 -23.31
C ILE A 26 -17.60 -11.79 -21.98
N VAL A 27 -16.83 -12.40 -21.07
CA VAL A 27 -16.53 -11.85 -19.77
C VAL A 27 -15.88 -10.51 -20.06
N ARG A 28 -16.66 -9.44 -19.97
CA ARG A 28 -16.15 -8.08 -20.11
C ARG A 28 -15.29 -7.88 -18.89
N LEU A 29 -13.98 -8.08 -19.06
CA LEU A 29 -13.00 -7.69 -18.06
C LEU A 29 -13.27 -6.23 -17.73
N GLN A 30 -13.71 -5.95 -16.51
CA GLN A 30 -13.73 -4.59 -16.01
C GLN A 30 -12.31 -4.02 -16.12
N GLY A 31 -12.20 -2.72 -16.40
CA GLY A 31 -10.89 -2.10 -16.65
C GLY A 31 -10.00 -2.16 -15.40
N LEU A 32 -8.81 -2.78 -15.49
CA LEU A 32 -7.82 -2.82 -14.39
C LEU A 32 -7.17 -1.46 -14.12
N GLU A 33 -7.08 -0.61 -15.14
CA GLU A 33 -6.41 0.70 -15.06
C GLU A 33 -6.94 1.58 -13.93
N ARG A 34 -8.26 1.75 -13.84
CA ARG A 34 -8.88 2.63 -12.84
C ARG A 34 -8.65 2.12 -11.40
N PRO A 35 -8.95 0.86 -11.04
CA PRO A 35 -8.66 0.33 -9.72
C PRO A 35 -7.19 0.47 -9.30
N VAL A 36 -6.26 0.21 -10.22
CA VAL A 36 -4.81 0.31 -9.94
C VAL A 36 -4.36 1.76 -9.73
N SER A 37 -4.87 2.70 -10.53
CA SER A 37 -4.60 4.13 -10.33
C SER A 37 -5.21 4.65 -9.03
N SER A 38 -6.47 4.29 -8.75
CA SER A 38 -7.15 4.64 -7.50
C SER A 38 -6.44 4.07 -6.28
N LEU A 39 -5.92 2.84 -6.35
CA LEU A 39 -5.10 2.26 -5.31
C LEU A 39 -3.87 3.12 -5.01
N ALA A 40 -3.11 3.53 -6.03
CA ALA A 40 -1.92 4.34 -5.84
C ALA A 40 -2.25 5.72 -5.21
N GLU A 41 -3.29 6.38 -5.68
CA GLU A 41 -3.78 7.64 -5.10
C GLU A 41 -4.22 7.47 -3.64
N ASN A 42 -4.94 6.40 -3.34
CA ASN A 42 -5.44 6.14 -1.99
C ASN A 42 -4.30 5.79 -1.03
N VAL A 43 -3.28 5.05 -1.48
CA VAL A 43 -2.06 4.82 -0.70
C VAL A 43 -1.38 6.15 -0.37
N GLN A 44 -1.25 7.06 -1.35
CA GLN A 44 -0.68 8.39 -1.11
C GLN A 44 -1.51 9.20 -0.09
N LYS A 45 -2.85 9.15 -0.18
CA LYS A 45 -3.75 9.80 0.81
C LYS A 45 -3.57 9.21 2.21
N VAL A 46 -3.50 7.89 2.34
CA VAL A 46 -3.26 7.22 3.62
C VAL A 46 -1.95 7.67 4.24
N MET A 47 -0.89 7.81 3.44
CA MET A 47 0.41 8.24 3.94
C MET A 47 0.41 9.69 4.42
N GLY A 48 -0.27 10.58 3.70
CA GLY A 48 -0.53 11.94 4.16
C GLY A 48 -1.30 11.96 5.48
N ALA A 49 -2.36 11.17 5.59
CA ALA A 49 -3.15 11.06 6.81
C ALA A 49 -2.36 10.48 7.99
N PHE A 50 -1.51 9.47 7.76
CA PHE A 50 -0.58 8.94 8.77
C PHE A 50 0.37 10.03 9.26
N TYR A 51 0.92 10.84 8.34
CA TYR A 51 1.80 11.96 8.69
C TYR A 51 1.08 13.00 9.55
N ASP A 52 -0.15 13.37 9.18
CA ASP A 52 -0.92 14.39 9.91
C ASP A 52 -1.32 13.91 11.31
N VAL A 53 -1.75 12.65 11.47
CA VAL A 53 -2.01 12.07 12.79
C VAL A 53 -0.71 12.01 13.60
N HIS A 54 0.40 11.55 13.01
CA HIS A 54 1.69 11.49 13.71
C HIS A 54 2.12 12.88 14.21
N LYS A 55 2.05 13.89 13.34
CA LYS A 55 2.39 15.27 13.65
C LYS A 55 1.54 15.80 14.80
N THR A 56 0.24 15.53 14.78
CA THR A 56 -0.70 15.97 15.82
C THR A 56 -0.41 15.28 17.16
N LEU A 57 -0.07 13.98 17.13
CA LEU A 57 0.32 13.22 18.32
C LEU A 57 1.61 13.75 18.97
N ILE A 58 2.65 14.07 18.18
CA ILE A 58 3.90 14.58 18.77
C ILE A 58 3.74 16.04 19.23
N ALA A 59 2.94 16.86 18.55
CA ALA A 59 2.72 18.26 18.91
C ALA A 59 1.96 18.42 20.25
N ARG A 60 1.14 17.44 20.62
CA ARG A 60 0.32 17.50 21.82
C ARG A 60 1.11 17.04 23.07
N LYS A 61 1.34 17.99 23.98
CA LYS A 61 2.02 17.73 25.26
C LYS A 61 1.13 16.88 26.18
N GLY A 62 1.73 15.90 26.86
CA GLY A 62 1.06 15.07 27.87
C GLY A 62 0.40 13.79 27.36
N LEU A 63 0.53 13.47 26.07
CA LEU A 63 0.11 12.17 25.53
C LEU A 63 0.93 11.02 26.11
N HIS A 64 0.28 9.88 26.31
CA HIS A 64 0.94 8.66 26.76
C HIS A 64 1.89 8.15 25.67
N LYS A 65 3.18 7.98 25.99
CA LYS A 65 4.21 7.50 25.05
C LYS A 65 3.82 6.19 24.36
N GLY A 66 3.17 5.28 25.10
CA GLY A 66 2.71 4.01 24.54
C GLY A 66 1.63 4.12 23.47
N THR A 67 0.86 5.22 23.39
CA THR A 67 -0.07 5.43 22.26
C THR A 67 0.70 5.84 21.01
N ILE A 68 1.68 6.72 21.16
CA ILE A 68 2.52 7.19 20.05
C ILE A 68 3.29 6.00 19.44
N GLU A 69 3.87 5.14 20.28
CA GLU A 69 4.60 3.96 19.80
C GLU A 69 3.67 2.93 19.12
N ARG A 70 2.48 2.67 19.67
CA ARG A 70 1.48 1.80 19.00
C ARG A 70 1.04 2.35 17.64
N PHE A 71 0.88 3.67 17.52
CA PHE A 71 0.56 4.32 16.26
C PHE A 71 1.72 4.22 15.24
N LYS A 72 2.97 4.42 15.69
CA LYS A 72 4.16 4.24 14.84
C LYS A 72 4.32 2.80 14.36
N GLU A 73 3.99 1.82 15.20
CA GLU A 73 3.98 0.41 14.83
C GLU A 73 2.96 0.15 13.71
N ALA A 74 1.73 0.64 13.84
CA ALA A 74 0.71 0.53 12.78
C ALA A 74 1.16 1.23 11.47
N LYS A 75 1.76 2.42 11.58
CA LYS A 75 2.37 3.14 10.45
C LYS A 75 3.46 2.30 9.77
N HIS A 76 4.30 1.61 10.54
CA HIS A 76 5.37 0.75 10.03
C HIS A 76 4.83 -0.53 9.37
N LEU A 77 3.80 -1.15 9.96
CA LEU A 77 3.11 -2.29 9.37
C LEU A 77 2.50 -1.92 8.02
N PHE A 78 1.75 -0.82 7.94
CA PHE A 78 1.18 -0.35 6.67
C PHE A 78 2.26 -0.12 5.59
N ARG A 79 3.42 0.44 5.96
CA ARG A 79 4.55 0.59 5.03
C ARG A 79 5.06 -0.76 4.52
N THR A 80 5.17 -1.75 5.41
CA THR A 80 5.62 -3.11 5.05
C THR A 80 4.63 -3.76 4.08
N GLU A 81 3.32 -3.57 4.30
CA GLU A 81 2.29 -4.07 3.39
C GLU A 81 2.31 -3.37 2.02
N CYS A 82 2.68 -2.09 1.95
CA CYS A 82 2.89 -1.40 0.67
C CYS A 82 4.01 -2.05 -0.15
N GLU A 83 5.04 -2.59 0.49
CA GLU A 83 6.13 -3.30 -0.19
C GLU A 83 5.66 -4.66 -0.72
N SER A 84 4.90 -5.43 0.07
CA SER A 84 4.24 -6.67 -0.39
C SER A 84 3.33 -6.41 -1.59
N LEU A 85 2.49 -5.37 -1.51
CA LEU A 85 1.60 -4.93 -2.57
C LEU A 85 2.39 -4.56 -3.84
N ARG A 86 3.49 -3.81 -3.70
CA ARG A 86 4.38 -3.44 -4.81
C ARG A 86 4.89 -4.68 -5.55
N GLN A 87 5.30 -5.72 -4.83
CA GLN A 87 5.79 -6.98 -5.42
C GLN A 87 4.70 -7.69 -6.22
N VAL A 88 3.46 -7.72 -5.71
CA VAL A 88 2.32 -8.31 -6.42
C VAL A 88 2.00 -7.52 -7.70
N LEU A 89 2.02 -6.18 -7.65
CA LEU A 89 1.82 -5.35 -8.84
C LEU A 89 2.92 -5.57 -9.89
N GLN A 90 4.17 -5.78 -9.48
CA GLN A 90 5.27 -6.13 -10.39
C GLN A 90 5.08 -7.53 -11.02
N SER A 91 4.58 -8.50 -10.26
CA SER A 91 4.18 -9.80 -10.81
C SER A 91 3.04 -9.67 -11.82
N GLY A 92 2.04 -8.82 -11.52
CA GLY A 92 0.97 -8.47 -12.45
C GLY A 92 1.49 -7.82 -13.74
N TYR A 93 2.47 -6.92 -13.63
CA TYR A 93 3.12 -6.29 -14.79
C TYR A 93 3.84 -7.34 -15.66
N ARG A 94 4.64 -8.23 -15.05
CA ARG A 94 5.31 -9.31 -15.79
C ARG A 94 4.30 -10.20 -16.51
N HIS A 95 3.21 -10.58 -15.83
CA HIS A 95 2.13 -11.32 -16.45
C HIS A 95 1.52 -10.59 -17.65
N ALA A 96 1.26 -9.28 -17.51
CA ALA A 96 0.71 -8.47 -18.60
C ALA A 96 1.62 -8.42 -19.84
N VAL A 97 2.94 -8.32 -19.62
CA VAL A 97 3.96 -8.38 -20.69
C VAL A 97 3.96 -9.76 -21.36
N ASP A 98 4.01 -10.84 -20.58
CA ASP A 98 4.04 -12.21 -21.10
C ASP A 98 2.76 -12.55 -21.88
N PHE A 99 1.61 -12.15 -21.35
CA PHE A 99 0.31 -12.35 -22.00
C PHE A 99 0.23 -11.60 -23.33
N THR A 100 0.66 -10.34 -23.34
CA THR A 100 0.72 -9.53 -24.57
C THR A 100 1.65 -10.16 -25.61
N SER A 101 2.85 -10.53 -25.21
CA SER A 101 3.83 -11.19 -26.10
C SER A 101 3.29 -12.50 -26.66
N SER A 102 2.60 -13.29 -25.84
CA SER A 102 2.01 -14.54 -26.30
C SER A 102 0.87 -14.31 -27.31
N CYS A 103 -0.01 -13.35 -27.03
CA CYS A 103 -1.10 -12.98 -27.95
C CYS A 103 -0.56 -12.49 -29.30
N GLN A 104 0.53 -11.71 -29.31
CA GLN A 104 1.18 -11.26 -30.54
C GLN A 104 1.84 -12.38 -31.33
N ARG A 105 2.44 -13.37 -30.66
CA ARG A 105 3.07 -14.53 -31.31
C ARG A 105 2.06 -15.51 -31.91
N ALA A 106 0.86 -15.60 -31.33
CA ALA A 106 -0.18 -16.52 -31.74
C ALA A 106 -1.54 -15.79 -31.82
N PRO A 107 -1.70 -14.83 -32.75
CA PRO A 107 -2.86 -13.93 -32.77
C PRO A 107 -4.19 -14.65 -33.02
N ASN A 108 -4.12 -15.79 -33.72
CA ASN A 108 -5.26 -16.64 -34.05
C ASN A 108 -5.49 -17.78 -33.04
N ASP A 109 -4.62 -17.93 -32.03
CA ASP A 109 -4.66 -19.04 -31.09
C ASP A 109 -4.65 -18.53 -29.64
N ARG A 110 -5.86 -18.27 -29.14
CA ARG A 110 -6.11 -17.92 -27.73
C ARG A 110 -5.72 -19.04 -26.78
N HIS A 111 -5.79 -20.30 -27.21
CA HIS A 111 -5.48 -21.42 -26.36
C HIS A 111 -3.99 -21.44 -26.00
N ILE A 112 -3.10 -21.20 -26.98
CA ILE A 112 -1.65 -21.09 -26.71
C ILE A 112 -1.36 -20.01 -25.68
N SER A 113 -1.95 -18.82 -25.85
CA SER A 113 -1.71 -17.69 -24.95
C SER A 113 -2.28 -17.91 -23.56
N ALA A 114 -3.50 -18.44 -23.47
CA ALA A 114 -4.11 -18.79 -22.20
C ALA A 114 -3.30 -19.87 -21.47
N LYS A 115 -2.90 -20.94 -22.17
CA LYS A 115 -2.13 -22.05 -21.60
C LYS A 115 -0.77 -21.59 -21.07
N ARG A 116 -0.06 -20.74 -21.81
CA ARG A 116 1.24 -20.19 -21.37
C ARG A 116 1.10 -19.31 -20.12
N CYS A 117 0.04 -18.52 -20.04
CA CYS A 117 -0.11 -17.52 -18.99
C CYS A 117 -0.93 -17.99 -17.79
N GLN A 118 -1.60 -19.15 -17.86
CA GLN A 118 -2.50 -19.65 -16.82
C GLN A 118 -1.82 -19.74 -15.45
N LEU A 119 -0.61 -20.30 -15.39
CA LEU A 119 0.13 -20.46 -14.13
C LEU A 119 0.48 -19.10 -13.51
N SER A 120 1.01 -18.19 -14.32
CA SER A 120 1.35 -16.83 -13.86
C SER A 120 0.11 -16.05 -13.40
N GLY A 121 -1.03 -16.15 -14.10
CA GLY A 121 -2.28 -15.51 -13.69
C GLY A 121 -2.82 -16.06 -12.37
N LYS A 122 -2.75 -17.38 -12.16
CA LYS A 122 -3.09 -18.01 -10.88
C LYS A 122 -2.15 -17.61 -9.74
N SER A 123 -0.85 -17.46 -10.02
CA SER A 123 0.11 -17.00 -9.02
C SER A 123 -0.21 -15.57 -8.57
N VAL A 124 -0.43 -14.64 -9.52
CA VAL A 124 -0.78 -13.25 -9.18
C VAL A 124 -2.06 -13.20 -8.36
N LEU A 125 -3.08 -13.97 -8.75
CA LEU A 125 -4.33 -14.06 -7.99
C LEU A 125 -4.08 -14.54 -6.54
N ARG A 126 -3.36 -15.64 -6.36
CA ARG A 126 -3.04 -16.17 -5.02
C ARG A 126 -2.30 -15.14 -4.16
N ASP A 127 -1.29 -14.48 -4.73
CA ASP A 127 -0.48 -13.52 -4.00
C ASP A 127 -1.32 -12.29 -3.61
N LEU A 128 -2.24 -11.86 -4.49
CA LEU A 128 -3.18 -10.78 -4.21
C LEU A 128 -4.24 -11.14 -3.17
N GLN A 129 -4.71 -12.40 -3.14
CA GLN A 129 -5.60 -12.91 -2.09
C GLN A 129 -4.91 -12.83 -0.73
N GLU A 130 -3.63 -13.20 -0.66
CA GLU A 130 -2.86 -13.11 0.58
C GLU A 130 -2.67 -11.66 1.03
N VAL A 131 -2.31 -10.75 0.11
CA VAL A 131 -2.21 -9.30 0.43
C VAL A 131 -3.53 -8.75 0.94
N ASN A 132 -4.67 -9.06 0.30
CA ASN A 132 -5.99 -8.63 0.77
C ASN A 132 -6.30 -9.15 2.18
N ARG A 133 -6.05 -10.44 2.42
CA ARG A 133 -6.29 -11.09 3.72
C ARG A 133 -5.45 -10.46 4.83
N VAL A 134 -4.18 -10.20 4.55
CA VAL A 134 -3.25 -9.56 5.49
C VAL A 134 -3.68 -8.12 5.76
N TYR A 135 -3.99 -7.35 4.71
CA TYR A 135 -4.46 -5.98 4.81
C TYR A 135 -5.73 -5.85 5.66
N ASP A 136 -6.73 -6.70 5.42
CA ASP A 136 -7.99 -6.70 6.18
C ASP A 136 -7.77 -7.01 7.67
N ARG A 137 -6.90 -7.98 7.96
CA ARG A 137 -6.50 -8.32 9.34
C ARG A 137 -5.84 -7.14 10.03
N ASP A 138 -4.90 -6.50 9.36
CA ASP A 138 -4.12 -5.40 9.93
C ASP A 138 -4.98 -4.14 10.12
N LEU A 139 -5.90 -3.87 9.18
CA LEU A 139 -6.90 -2.81 9.30
C LEU A 139 -7.87 -3.06 10.46
N GLN A 140 -8.36 -4.30 10.63
CA GLN A 140 -9.19 -4.65 11.80
C GLN A 140 -8.43 -4.49 13.11
N SER A 141 -7.16 -4.90 13.16
CA SER A 141 -6.32 -4.69 14.34
C SER A 141 -6.15 -3.20 14.65
N PHE A 142 -5.88 -2.39 13.63
CA PHE A 142 -5.68 -0.96 13.79
C PHE A 142 -6.97 -0.20 14.16
N ARG A 143 -8.14 -0.64 13.69
CA ARG A 143 -9.45 -0.06 14.06
C ARG A 143 -9.69 -0.06 15.58
N THR A 144 -9.11 -1.00 16.33
CA THR A 144 -9.21 -0.98 17.79
C THR A 144 -8.61 0.28 18.42
N GLN A 145 -7.67 0.94 17.73
CA GLN A 145 -7.03 2.18 18.15
C GLN A 145 -7.82 3.43 17.75
N GLU A 146 -8.84 3.32 16.88
CA GLU A 146 -9.54 4.48 16.32
C GLU A 146 -10.15 5.37 17.42
N LYS A 147 -10.90 4.75 18.33
CA LYS A 147 -11.54 5.45 19.44
C LYS A 147 -10.51 6.06 20.38
N ASP A 148 -9.50 5.28 20.77
CA ASP A 148 -8.42 5.73 21.64
C ASP A 148 -7.68 6.95 21.06
N LEU A 149 -7.42 6.95 19.74
CA LEU A 149 -6.77 8.07 19.05
C LEU A 149 -7.69 9.29 18.99
N LYS A 150 -8.99 9.11 18.71
CA LYS A 150 -9.96 10.22 18.73
C LYS A 150 -10.07 10.82 20.14
N ASP A 151 -10.27 10.01 21.17
CA ASP A 151 -10.39 10.46 22.56
C ASP A 151 -9.13 11.20 23.01
N GLN A 152 -7.96 10.62 22.75
CA GLN A 152 -6.67 11.23 23.09
C GLN A 152 -6.33 12.46 22.26
N LEU A 153 -6.95 12.69 21.12
CA LEU A 153 -6.80 13.90 20.32
C LEU A 153 -7.89 14.94 20.60
N THR A 154 -8.94 14.60 21.35
CA THR A 154 -10.06 15.49 21.70
C THR A 154 -10.06 15.96 23.14
N GLU A 155 -9.41 15.23 24.06
CA GLU A 155 -9.35 15.61 25.46
C GLU A 155 -8.62 16.96 25.66
N LYS A 156 -9.31 18.09 25.44
CA LYS A 156 -8.84 19.40 25.91
C LYS A 156 -8.45 19.22 27.36
N ASN A 157 -7.24 19.65 27.73
CA ASN A 157 -6.76 19.69 29.10
C ASN A 157 -7.88 20.23 30.02
N LYS A 158 -8.67 19.33 30.63
CA LYS A 158 -9.70 19.67 31.62
C LYS A 158 -9.06 20.07 32.96
N LYS A 159 -7.74 20.20 33.02
CA LYS A 159 -6.96 20.59 34.19
C LYS A 159 -6.20 21.89 33.88
N GLY A 160 -6.77 23.01 34.32
CA GLY A 160 -6.19 24.35 34.33
C GLY A 160 -6.98 25.30 33.42
N GLY A 161 -7.66 26.34 33.90
CA GLY A 161 -7.70 26.95 35.20
C GLY A 161 -8.45 28.28 35.00
N GLN A 162 -9.30 28.60 35.95
CA GLN A 162 -9.91 29.90 36.16
C GLN A 162 -8.81 31.00 36.10
N SER A 163 -8.83 31.92 35.13
CA SER A 163 -8.34 33.32 35.27
C SER A 163 -8.36 34.14 33.97
N ARG A 164 -9.19 35.20 34.03
CA ARG A 164 -8.95 36.60 33.62
C ARG A 164 -8.51 36.95 32.18
N SER A 165 -9.48 37.57 31.50
CA SER A 165 -9.36 38.79 30.68
C SER A 165 -8.01 39.51 30.70
N SER A 166 -7.36 39.64 29.54
CA SER A 166 -6.76 40.90 29.07
C SER A 166 -6.41 40.85 27.57
N THR A 167 -6.91 41.87 26.87
CA THR A 167 -6.53 42.54 25.62
C THR A 167 -5.35 42.04 24.75
N LEU A 168 -5.66 41.91 23.44
CA LEU A 168 -4.93 42.35 22.23
C LEU A 168 -3.42 42.61 22.35
N ASP A 169 -2.59 41.85 21.64
CA ASP A 169 -2.13 42.16 20.27
C ASP A 169 -0.90 41.29 19.92
N SER A 170 -0.87 40.72 18.70
CA SER A 170 0.33 40.41 17.87
C SER A 170 0.03 39.30 16.86
N GLN A 171 -0.01 39.73 15.60
CA GLN A 171 -0.25 38.95 14.40
C GLN A 171 0.88 37.94 14.08
N GLN A 172 0.48 36.93 13.30
CA GLN A 172 1.29 36.22 12.31
C GLN A 172 2.28 35.13 12.80
N GLN A 173 1.70 34.00 13.17
CA GLN A 173 2.00 32.73 12.50
C GLN A 173 0.70 31.92 12.45
N GLN A 174 0.06 31.90 11.28
CA GLN A 174 -1.09 31.05 11.02
C GLN A 174 -0.63 29.59 11.02
N THR A 175 -0.55 28.97 12.20
CA THR A 175 -0.98 27.58 12.30
C THR A 175 -2.47 27.58 11.98
N PRO A 176 -2.96 26.82 10.99
CA PRO A 176 -4.38 26.82 10.63
C PRO A 176 -5.20 26.59 11.90
N LYS A 177 -6.06 27.55 12.20
CA LYS A 177 -6.91 27.58 13.39
C LYS A 177 -8.06 26.56 13.32
N ASP A 178 -7.99 25.64 12.34
CA ASP A 178 -9.06 24.73 11.90
C ASP A 178 -8.62 23.26 11.88
N ALA A 179 -7.54 22.88 12.55
CA ALA A 179 -7.21 21.46 12.69
C ALA A 179 -8.16 20.83 13.71
N HIS A 180 -9.37 20.43 13.29
CA HIS A 180 -10.19 19.48 14.02
C HIS A 180 -9.44 18.14 14.05
N PRO A 181 -8.77 17.78 15.15
CA PRO A 181 -7.87 16.62 15.14
C PRO A 181 -8.65 15.29 15.05
N GLU A 182 -9.95 15.32 15.34
CA GLU A 182 -10.90 14.24 15.05
C GLU A 182 -11.07 13.96 13.55
N LEU A 183 -11.08 15.03 12.74
CA LEU A 183 -11.18 14.89 11.29
C LEU A 183 -9.94 14.18 10.77
N THR A 184 -8.75 14.45 11.32
CA THR A 184 -7.50 13.81 10.90
C THR A 184 -7.50 12.28 11.09
N VAL A 185 -8.00 11.80 12.24
CA VAL A 185 -8.13 10.34 12.49
C VAL A 185 -9.20 9.75 11.58
N THR A 186 -10.33 10.42 11.41
CA THR A 186 -11.42 9.95 10.54
C THR A 186 -10.97 9.88 9.08
N THR A 187 -10.19 10.85 8.61
CA THR A 187 -9.58 10.85 7.28
C THR A 187 -8.62 9.68 7.09
N LEU A 188 -7.81 9.34 8.10
CA LEU A 188 -6.92 8.17 8.02
C LEU A 188 -7.71 6.87 7.83
N PHE A 189 -8.72 6.63 8.66
CA PHE A 189 -9.52 5.40 8.55
C PHE A 189 -10.34 5.37 7.25
N SER A 190 -10.91 6.49 6.82
CA SER A 190 -11.59 6.56 5.51
C SER A 190 -10.64 6.23 4.36
N ALA A 191 -9.42 6.79 4.36
CA ALA A 191 -8.45 6.52 3.31
C ALA A 191 -7.99 5.05 3.31
N LEU A 192 -7.86 4.43 4.49
CA LEU A 192 -7.54 3.00 4.61
C LEU A 192 -8.66 2.11 4.05
N GLU A 193 -9.92 2.53 4.20
CA GLU A 193 -11.08 1.87 3.58
C GLU A 193 -11.09 2.03 2.06
N ASP A 194 -10.71 3.19 1.54
CA ASP A 194 -10.60 3.42 0.10
C ASP A 194 -9.51 2.52 -0.53
N VAL A 195 -8.39 2.32 0.17
CA VAL A 195 -7.36 1.34 -0.23
C VAL A 195 -7.95 -0.08 -0.24
N ARG A 196 -8.69 -0.46 0.81
CA ARG A 196 -9.37 -1.78 0.87
C ARG A 196 -10.25 -1.97 -0.36
N SER A 197 -11.14 -1.03 -0.64
CA SER A 197 -12.04 -1.11 -1.79
C SER A 197 -11.27 -1.28 -3.11
N SER A 198 -10.19 -0.53 -3.29
CA SER A 198 -9.35 -0.62 -4.49
C SER A 198 -8.69 -1.99 -4.62
N LEU A 199 -8.22 -2.58 -3.52
CA LEU A 199 -7.63 -3.93 -3.51
C LEU A 199 -8.65 -5.03 -3.86
N TRP A 200 -9.90 -4.89 -3.38
CA TRP A 200 -10.99 -5.80 -3.72
C TRP A 200 -11.40 -5.72 -5.19
N ASP A 201 -11.42 -4.51 -5.77
CA ASP A 201 -11.68 -4.34 -7.20
C ASP A 201 -10.58 -4.98 -8.07
N ILE A 202 -9.31 -4.81 -7.68
CA ILE A 202 -8.19 -5.47 -8.35
C ILE A 202 -8.28 -6.99 -8.19
N LEU A 203 -8.66 -7.48 -7.01
CA LEU A 203 -8.85 -8.91 -6.76
C LEU A 203 -9.93 -9.50 -7.68
N ALA A 204 -11.10 -8.86 -7.75
CA ALA A 204 -12.19 -9.27 -8.62
C ALA A 204 -11.76 -9.32 -10.09
N PHE A 205 -10.93 -8.36 -10.55
CA PHE A 205 -10.36 -8.42 -11.88
C PHE A 205 -9.51 -9.69 -12.10
N TRP A 206 -8.60 -10.00 -11.17
CA TRP A 206 -7.70 -11.16 -11.31
C TRP A 206 -8.43 -12.49 -11.17
N GLU A 207 -9.50 -12.56 -10.36
CA GLU A 207 -10.38 -13.73 -10.29
C GLU A 207 -11.05 -14.00 -11.65
N ASN A 208 -11.64 -12.95 -12.24
CA ASN A 208 -12.26 -13.04 -13.56
C ASN A 208 -11.25 -13.42 -14.65
N HIS A 209 -10.05 -12.84 -14.62
CA HIS A 209 -9.00 -13.16 -15.59
C HIS A 209 -8.47 -14.59 -15.44
N ALA A 210 -8.17 -15.05 -14.22
CA ALA A 210 -7.72 -16.42 -13.99
C ALA A 210 -8.79 -17.46 -14.38
N ALA A 211 -10.07 -17.14 -14.13
CA ALA A 211 -11.20 -17.95 -14.57
C ALA A 211 -11.29 -17.99 -16.10
N PHE A 212 -11.16 -16.85 -16.77
CA PHE A 212 -11.13 -16.73 -18.23
C PHE A 212 -10.02 -17.58 -18.86
N LEU A 213 -8.78 -17.47 -18.36
CA LEU A 213 -7.64 -18.27 -18.84
C LEU A 213 -7.93 -19.77 -18.69
N THR A 214 -8.49 -20.17 -17.54
CA THR A 214 -8.84 -21.56 -17.27
C THR A 214 -9.94 -22.07 -18.19
N LEU A 215 -10.96 -21.26 -18.46
CA LEU A 215 -12.04 -21.59 -19.37
C LEU A 215 -11.53 -21.80 -20.80
N ILE A 216 -10.63 -20.95 -21.30
CA ILE A 216 -10.03 -21.11 -22.63
C ILE A 216 -9.18 -22.38 -22.69
N VAL A 217 -8.35 -22.65 -21.68
CA VAL A 217 -7.52 -23.85 -21.64
C VAL A 217 -8.37 -25.12 -21.67
N ASN A 218 -9.49 -25.14 -20.96
CA ASN A 218 -10.37 -26.31 -20.87
C ASN A 218 -11.24 -26.53 -22.12
N ARG A 219 -11.50 -25.49 -22.93
CA ARG A 219 -12.43 -25.59 -24.07
C ARG A 219 -11.78 -25.93 -25.41
N GLN A 220 -10.46 -26.21 -25.44
CA GLN A 220 -9.54 -26.72 -26.50
C GLN A 220 -9.82 -26.49 -28.01
N SER A 221 -11.04 -26.31 -28.50
CA SER A 221 -11.39 -26.34 -29.92
C SER A 221 -12.63 -25.54 -30.35
N ASN A 222 -13.41 -24.94 -29.44
CA ASN A 222 -14.72 -24.34 -29.79
C ASN A 222 -14.77 -22.80 -29.75
N PHE A 223 -13.63 -22.12 -29.68
CA PHE A 223 -13.62 -20.66 -29.75
C PHE A 223 -13.53 -20.19 -31.20
N PRO A 224 -14.43 -19.27 -31.64
CA PRO A 224 -14.27 -18.65 -32.95
C PRO A 224 -12.90 -17.98 -33.06
N SER A 225 -12.39 -17.92 -34.30
CA SER A 225 -11.11 -17.27 -34.57
C SER A 225 -11.11 -15.86 -33.98
N PRO A 226 -10.09 -15.47 -33.21
CA PRO A 226 -10.10 -14.23 -32.44
C PRO A 226 -10.22 -12.93 -33.25
N GLY A 227 -9.89 -12.94 -34.54
CA GLY A 227 -9.98 -11.76 -35.41
C GLY A 227 -9.37 -10.49 -34.79
N ASP A 228 -10.10 -9.37 -34.88
CA ASP A 228 -9.68 -8.07 -34.33
C ASP A 228 -9.76 -7.98 -32.80
N GLU A 229 -10.46 -8.91 -32.13
CA GLU A 229 -10.57 -8.92 -30.67
C GLU A 229 -9.20 -9.17 -30.01
N THR A 230 -8.28 -9.91 -30.66
CA THR A 230 -6.92 -10.10 -30.12
C THR A 230 -6.13 -8.79 -30.12
N LYS A 231 -6.28 -7.95 -31.15
CA LYS A 231 -5.61 -6.64 -31.19
C LYS A 231 -6.12 -5.72 -30.09
N ALA A 232 -7.44 -5.64 -29.93
CA ALA A 232 -8.07 -4.88 -28.85
C ALA A 232 -7.62 -5.39 -27.46
N THR A 233 -7.53 -6.71 -27.30
CA THR A 233 -7.02 -7.32 -26.06
C THR A 233 -5.58 -6.91 -25.78
N VAL A 234 -4.70 -6.98 -26.79
CA VAL A 234 -3.29 -6.56 -26.68
C VAL A 234 -3.18 -5.09 -26.28
N GLU A 235 -3.94 -4.20 -26.92
CA GLU A 235 -3.94 -2.76 -26.59
C GLU A 235 -4.38 -2.49 -25.14
N ILE A 236 -5.42 -3.19 -24.68
CA ILE A 236 -5.89 -3.08 -23.29
C ILE A 236 -4.80 -3.54 -22.32
N TRP A 237 -4.14 -4.68 -22.58
CA TRP A 237 -3.07 -5.17 -21.71
C TRP A 237 -1.83 -4.28 -21.72
N ILE A 238 -1.53 -3.59 -22.82
CA ILE A 238 -0.48 -2.56 -22.86
C ILE A 238 -0.83 -1.38 -21.94
N LYS A 239 -2.09 -0.92 -21.94
CA LYS A 239 -2.54 0.11 -20.98
C LYS A 239 -2.41 -0.36 -19.54
N TYR A 240 -2.75 -1.62 -19.27
CA TYR A 240 -2.59 -2.21 -17.93
C TYR A 240 -1.13 -2.28 -17.50
N GLN A 241 -0.19 -2.59 -18.42
CA GLN A 241 1.24 -2.55 -18.12
C GLN A 241 1.67 -1.17 -17.62
N ALA A 242 1.26 -0.10 -18.30
CA ALA A 242 1.58 1.27 -17.92
C ALA A 242 1.00 1.62 -16.53
N ALA A 243 -0.28 1.30 -16.29
CA ALA A 243 -0.95 1.54 -15.02
C ALA A 243 -0.27 0.79 -13.86
N LEU A 244 0.04 -0.50 -14.04
CA LEU A 244 0.71 -1.32 -13.02
C LEU A 244 2.11 -0.80 -12.68
N LEU A 245 2.88 -0.40 -13.70
CA LEU A 245 4.23 0.13 -13.50
C LEU A 245 4.19 1.50 -12.79
N GLN A 246 3.28 2.38 -13.21
CA GLN A 246 3.11 3.70 -12.60
C GLN A 246 2.65 3.58 -11.15
N ALA A 247 1.63 2.76 -10.87
CA ALA A 247 1.14 2.53 -9.51
C ALA A 247 2.22 1.91 -8.62
N SER A 248 2.93 0.89 -9.11
CA SER A 248 4.05 0.27 -8.39
C SER A 248 5.11 1.30 -8.00
N SER A 249 5.48 2.18 -8.93
CA SER A 249 6.47 3.25 -8.69
C SER A 249 5.96 4.29 -7.70
N SER A 250 4.71 4.74 -7.85
CA SER A 250 4.07 5.72 -6.97
C SER A 250 3.96 5.20 -5.52
N ILE A 251 3.52 3.95 -5.36
CA ILE A 251 3.43 3.29 -4.05
C ILE A 251 4.81 3.19 -3.40
N ALA A 252 5.85 2.81 -4.16
CA ALA A 252 7.21 2.72 -3.65
C ALA A 252 7.74 4.08 -3.14
N GLN A 253 7.61 5.12 -3.96
CA GLN A 253 8.02 6.49 -3.60
C GLN A 253 7.29 6.98 -2.35
N SER A 254 5.99 6.71 -2.28
CA SER A 254 5.18 7.10 -1.13
C SER A 254 5.61 6.31 0.12
N ALA A 255 5.85 5.01 0.01
CA ALA A 255 6.31 4.17 1.11
C ALA A 255 7.68 4.59 1.66
N ASP A 256 8.57 5.09 0.80
CA ASP A 256 9.84 5.68 1.22
C ASP A 256 9.65 6.99 1.97
N ALA A 257 8.72 7.84 1.53
CA ALA A 257 8.39 9.10 2.23
C ALA A 257 7.87 8.86 3.66
N MET A 258 7.23 7.71 3.94
CA MET A 258 6.76 7.37 5.29
C MET A 258 7.88 7.20 6.32
N THR A 259 9.14 7.02 5.91
CA THR A 259 10.29 6.95 6.83
C THR A 259 10.56 8.23 7.58
N ILE A 260 10.09 9.35 7.05
CA ILE A 260 10.39 10.67 7.57
C ILE A 260 9.47 10.93 8.78
N ASP A 261 10.09 11.22 9.92
CA ASP A 261 9.36 11.68 11.10
C ASP A 261 8.94 13.15 10.93
N PRO A 262 7.74 13.54 11.41
CA PRO A 262 7.29 14.92 11.33
C PRO A 262 8.25 15.83 12.08
N ALA A 263 8.81 16.82 11.39
CA ALA A 263 9.62 17.84 12.02
C ALA A 263 8.73 18.76 12.86
N ILE A 264 8.89 18.73 14.19
CA ILE A 264 8.38 19.80 15.03
C ILE A 264 9.38 20.94 14.93
N VAL A 265 9.02 22.00 14.21
CA VAL A 265 9.71 23.28 14.36
C VAL A 265 9.42 23.76 15.78
N GLN A 266 10.30 23.41 16.72
CA GLN A 266 10.36 24.09 17.99
C GLN A 266 10.85 25.50 17.67
N THR A 267 9.91 26.42 17.45
CA THR A 267 10.19 27.85 17.58
C THR A 267 10.59 28.05 19.04
N ASN A 268 11.88 27.85 19.30
CA ASN A 268 12.51 28.26 20.53
C ASN A 268 12.37 29.78 20.57
N GLY A 269 11.26 30.24 21.17
CA GLY A 269 10.99 31.62 21.56
C GLY A 269 11.95 32.10 22.64
N LYS A 270 13.23 31.70 22.57
CA LYS A 270 14.32 32.46 23.15
C LYS A 270 14.49 33.68 22.25
N THR A 271 13.55 34.62 22.37
CA THR A 271 13.81 36.04 22.14
C THR A 271 14.94 36.38 23.11
N ARG A 272 16.17 36.15 22.66
CA ARG A 272 17.37 36.66 23.29
C ARG A 272 17.19 38.16 23.17
N ARG A 273 16.55 38.78 24.17
CA ARG A 273 16.56 40.22 24.37
C ARG A 273 18.02 40.59 24.54
N ARG A 274 18.70 40.82 23.41
CA ARG A 274 19.95 41.55 23.37
C ARG A 274 19.55 42.96 23.80
N ASN A 275 19.65 43.20 25.11
CA ASN A 275 19.80 44.55 25.62
C ASN A 275 21.13 45.05 25.05
N THR A 276 21.10 45.64 23.86
CA THR A 276 22.14 46.54 23.38
C THR A 276 22.00 47.83 24.16
N TYR A 277 22.69 47.93 25.29
CA TYR A 277 23.11 49.23 25.81
C TYR A 277 24.38 49.65 25.05
N PRO A 278 24.47 50.92 24.61
CA PRO A 278 25.70 51.45 24.05
C PRO A 278 26.65 51.82 25.20
N GLN A 279 27.75 51.09 25.36
CA GLN A 279 28.89 51.59 26.13
C GLN A 279 29.93 52.11 25.15
N ALA A 280 30.11 53.43 25.21
CA ALA A 280 31.23 54.14 24.62
C ALA A 280 32.44 54.12 25.57
N ARG A 281 33.62 54.21 24.95
CA ARG A 281 34.98 54.39 25.50
C ARG A 281 35.62 53.15 26.13
N ALA A 282 36.93 52.95 26.04
CA ALA A 282 38.01 53.42 25.18
C ALA A 282 39.21 52.56 25.57
N ASP A 283 40.08 52.33 24.59
CA ASP A 283 41.53 52.16 24.74
C ASP A 283 42.13 50.80 25.19
N GLY A 284 43.25 50.47 24.53
CA GLY A 284 44.39 49.86 25.22
C GLY A 284 44.59 48.34 25.18
N GLY A 285 44.98 47.80 24.02
CA GLY A 285 46.24 47.05 23.93
C GLY A 285 46.33 45.56 24.35
N LYS A 286 47.00 44.81 23.45
CA LYS A 286 47.80 43.58 23.62
C LYS A 286 47.11 42.20 23.54
N LEU A 287 47.33 41.59 22.36
CA LEU A 287 47.54 40.16 22.03
C LEU A 287 48.50 39.41 23.01
N PRO A 288 48.79 38.08 22.88
CA PRO A 288 48.41 37.07 21.85
C PRO A 288 48.10 35.63 22.38
N LEU A 289 48.00 34.68 21.44
CA LEU A 289 48.15 33.20 21.53
C LEU A 289 46.90 32.42 22.03
N ASN A 290 46.50 31.25 21.51
CA ASN A 290 47.20 30.27 20.68
C ASN A 290 46.19 29.28 20.02
N ASP A 291 46.55 28.86 18.80
CA ASP A 291 46.58 27.50 18.28
C ASP A 291 45.37 26.62 17.87
N ARG A 292 45.67 25.89 16.78
CA ARG A 292 45.21 24.57 16.30
C ARG A 292 43.91 24.40 15.50
N ARG A 293 44.10 24.50 14.17
CA ARG A 293 43.55 23.58 13.16
C ARG A 293 43.89 22.11 13.48
N SER A 294 42.98 21.18 13.18
CA SER A 294 43.26 19.97 12.35
C SER A 294 41.98 19.11 12.19
N TYR A 295 41.49 19.00 10.94
CA TYR A 295 40.73 17.86 10.44
C TYR A 295 41.71 16.82 9.88
N PRO A 296 41.39 15.51 9.91
CA PRO A 296 40.99 14.79 8.68
C PRO A 296 39.78 13.85 8.94
N ALA A 297 38.81 13.68 8.04
CA ALA A 297 38.80 12.89 6.79
C ALA A 297 38.85 11.36 6.97
N GLY A 298 37.71 10.71 6.68
CA GLY A 298 37.59 9.45 5.92
C GLY A 298 37.84 8.11 6.63
N ALA A 299 36.83 7.23 6.63
CA ALA A 299 36.98 5.86 6.13
C ALA A 299 35.63 5.11 6.12
N ASP A 300 35.24 4.69 4.93
CA ASP A 300 34.25 3.67 4.62
C ASP A 300 34.55 2.34 5.32
N LYS A 301 33.48 1.57 5.62
CA LYS A 301 33.41 0.13 5.33
C LYS A 301 31.98 -0.38 5.45
N ALA A 302 31.35 -0.52 4.29
CA ALA A 302 30.26 -1.44 4.06
C ALA A 302 30.78 -2.89 4.19
N ASN A 303 30.10 -3.69 4.99
CA ASN A 303 29.89 -5.12 4.74
C ASN A 303 28.89 -5.64 5.77
N ARG A 304 27.61 -5.72 5.37
CA ARG A 304 26.64 -6.58 6.05
C ARG A 304 26.00 -7.47 5.00
N SER A 305 26.44 -8.71 5.05
CA SER A 305 25.90 -9.87 4.36
C SER A 305 24.39 -9.98 4.57
N ASP A 306 23.72 -10.09 3.43
CA ASP A 306 22.28 -10.22 3.24
C ASP A 306 21.83 -11.67 3.52
N GLU A 307 21.81 -12.04 4.80
CA GLU A 307 21.14 -13.26 5.29
C GLU A 307 20.20 -12.87 6.43
N GLY A 308 18.96 -12.49 6.13
CA GLY A 308 18.04 -12.07 7.20
C GLY A 308 16.54 -12.01 6.93
N LEU A 309 16.07 -12.08 5.68
CA LEU A 309 14.64 -11.84 5.40
C LEU A 309 13.72 -13.03 5.75
N TYR A 310 14.25 -14.25 5.89
CA TYR A 310 13.46 -15.42 6.30
C TYR A 310 13.42 -15.66 7.83
N SER A 311 14.13 -14.86 8.65
CA SER A 311 14.21 -15.07 10.10
C SER A 311 13.24 -14.22 10.93
N TRP A 312 12.68 -13.14 10.38
CA TRP A 312 11.85 -12.21 11.18
C TRP A 312 10.47 -12.78 11.50
N TRP A 313 9.80 -13.41 10.53
CA TRP A 313 8.49 -14.03 10.67
C TRP A 313 8.42 -15.14 11.75
N LYS A 314 9.49 -15.93 11.92
CA LYS A 314 9.55 -16.97 12.98
C LYS A 314 9.72 -16.41 14.39
N LYS A 315 10.28 -15.21 14.54
CA LYS A 315 10.47 -14.59 15.87
C LYS A 315 9.17 -13.98 16.42
N ILE A 316 8.30 -13.46 15.55
CA ILE A 316 7.01 -12.88 15.97
C ILE A 316 6.01 -13.98 16.36
N CYS A 317 5.93 -15.09 15.62
CA CYS A 317 5.04 -16.19 15.97
C CYS A 317 5.42 -16.88 17.29
N ARG A 318 6.69 -16.86 17.72
CA ARG A 318 7.08 -17.42 19.03
C ARG A 318 6.70 -16.53 20.21
N PHE A 319 6.53 -15.23 20.02
CA PHE A 319 6.21 -14.32 21.13
C PHE A 319 4.74 -14.39 21.56
N PHE A 320 3.84 -14.83 20.67
CA PHE A 320 2.41 -14.98 20.97
C PHE A 320 1.96 -16.39 21.38
N SER A 321 2.85 -17.40 21.35
CA SER A 321 2.51 -18.78 21.72
C SER A 321 2.93 -19.18 23.15
N HIS A 322 3.39 -18.26 24.01
CA HIS A 322 3.80 -18.55 25.40
C HIS A 322 3.05 -17.74 26.46
N SER A 323 1.84 -17.28 26.16
CA SER A 323 0.93 -16.72 27.17
C SER A 323 -0.38 -17.53 27.20
N LYS A 324 -0.29 -18.76 27.67
CA LYS A 324 -1.36 -19.53 28.30
C LYS A 324 -0.78 -20.31 29.46
#